data_AF-A0A0C2F7Z9-F1
#
_entry.id   AF-A0A0C2F7Z9-F1
#
_cell.length_a   1.000
_cell.length_b   1.000
_cell.length_c   1.000
_cell.angle_alpha   90.00
_cell.angle_beta   90.00
_cell.angle_gamma   90.00
#
_symmetry.space_group_name_H-M   'P 1'
#
loop_
_entity.id
_entity.type
_entity.pdbx_description
1 polymer ?
#
loop_
_entity_poly.entity_id
_entity_poly.type
_entity_poly.pdbx_seq_one_letter_code
_entity_poly.pdbx_strand_id
1 'polypeptide(L)'
;MVNGKTLRFGCGYKPDCDQNFVHISCIYNLIGGYPHSTLYETGKMCKKDTDCTTYPNSKCDKTSNLCVFKGTPPPPGGSPNTKCPNNKGMGDAARKAILNAHSKR
;
A
#
# COMPACT_ATOMS: atom_id res chain seq x y z
N MET A 1 9.51 -2.67 6.80
CA MET A 1 9.92 -1.39 6.16
C MET A 1 9.91 -1.47 4.63
N VAL A 2 10.28 -2.59 4.01
CA VAL A 2 10.47 -2.72 2.54
C VAL A 2 9.23 -3.21 1.74
N ASN A 3 8.03 -3.11 2.29
CA ASN A 3 6.83 -3.54 1.56
C ASN A 3 6.58 -2.59 0.38
N GLY A 4 6.73 -3.08 -0.85
CA GLY A 4 6.65 -2.28 -2.08
C GLY A 4 5.26 -1.72 -2.37
N LYS A 5 4.21 -2.17 -1.66
CA LYS A 5 2.85 -1.66 -1.79
C LYS A 5 2.55 -0.54 -0.79
N THR A 6 3.40 -0.31 0.22
CA THR A 6 3.14 0.71 1.25
C THR A 6 3.18 2.12 0.65
N LEU A 7 2.18 2.94 0.97
CA LEU A 7 2.04 4.32 0.46
C LEU A 7 2.31 5.38 1.52
N ARG A 8 2.09 5.06 2.79
CA ARG A 8 2.22 6.00 3.90
C ARG A 8 2.83 5.32 5.10
N PHE A 9 3.69 6.06 5.77
CA PHE A 9 4.23 5.68 7.07
C PHE A 9 4.37 6.94 7.93
N GLY A 10 4.31 6.76 9.23
CA GLY A 10 4.55 7.82 10.20
C GLY A 10 5.45 7.28 11.30
N CYS A 11 6.43 8.06 11.73
CA CYS A 11 7.35 7.70 12.78
C CYS A 11 7.24 8.69 13.94
N GLY A 12 7.41 8.19 15.16
CA GLY A 12 7.50 8.97 16.38
C GLY A 12 8.63 8.42 17.24
N TYR A 13 9.21 9.29 18.07
CA TYR A 13 10.21 8.89 19.04
C TYR A 13 9.85 9.42 20.41
N LYS A 14 10.24 8.68 21.45
CA LYS A 14 10.20 9.11 22.84
C LYS A 14 11.60 8.96 23.42
N PRO A 15 12.27 10.07 23.78
CA PRO A 15 13.51 10.00 24.54
C PRO A 15 13.22 9.66 26.00
N ASP A 16 14.26 9.21 26.69
CA ASP A 16 14.28 8.95 28.13
C ASP A 16 13.25 7.90 28.60
N CYS A 17 13.11 6.83 27.81
CA CYS A 17 12.35 5.65 28.22
C CYS A 17 13.21 4.79 29.14
N ASP A 18 13.33 5.15 30.43
CA ASP A 18 14.12 4.47 31.47
C ASP A 18 15.60 4.27 31.11
N GLN A 19 16.55 4.88 31.83
CA GLN A 19 17.99 4.64 31.66
C GLN A 19 18.58 5.01 30.27
N ASN A 20 18.30 6.23 29.77
CA ASN A 20 18.88 6.77 28.52
C ASN A 20 18.50 6.03 27.22
N PHE A 21 17.41 5.25 27.20
CA PHE A 21 16.93 4.66 25.96
C PHE A 21 16.01 5.63 25.19
N VAL A 22 16.19 5.66 23.87
CA VAL A 22 15.27 6.33 22.95
C VAL A 22 14.43 5.26 22.27
N HIS A 23 13.11 5.33 22.45
CA HIS A 23 12.19 4.45 21.75
C HIS A 23 11.72 5.09 20.46
N ILE A 24 11.96 4.46 19.32
CA ILE A 24 11.52 4.92 17.99
C ILE A 24 10.53 3.91 17.44
N SER A 25 9.35 4.39 17.03
CA SER A 25 8.33 3.54 16.43
C SER A 25 7.84 4.14 15.12
N CYS A 26 7.64 3.29 14.12
CA CYS A 26 7.06 3.66 12.83
C CYS A 26 5.86 2.78 12.52
N ILE A 27 4.76 3.41 12.14
CA ILE A 27 3.52 2.76 11.70
C ILE A 27 3.42 2.89 10.20
N TYR A 28 3.06 1.79 9.54
CA TYR A 28 2.88 1.71 8.09
C TYR A 28 1.40 1.45 7.78
N ASN A 29 0.88 2.04 6.70
CA ASN A 29 -0.54 1.91 6.35
C ASN A 29 -0.92 0.52 5.82
N LEU A 30 0.05 -0.34 5.53
CA LEU A 30 -0.15 -1.72 5.09
C LEU A 30 0.75 -2.67 5.88
N ILE A 31 0.21 -3.87 6.12
CA ILE A 31 0.93 -4.96 6.77
C ILE A 31 1.79 -5.67 5.71
N GLY A 32 3.10 -5.74 5.93
CA GLY A 32 4.04 -6.51 5.12
C GLY A 32 4.57 -7.78 5.80
N GLY A 33 4.26 -8.00 7.08
CA GLY A 33 4.87 -9.06 7.89
C GLY A 33 4.14 -10.41 7.85
N TYR A 34 3.23 -10.66 6.90
CA TYR A 34 2.53 -11.94 6.83
C TYR A 34 3.47 -13.04 6.33
N PRO A 35 3.54 -14.21 6.99
CA PRO A 35 4.31 -15.35 6.50
C PRO A 35 3.92 -15.71 5.06
N HIS A 36 4.91 -16.04 4.23
CA HIS A 36 4.73 -16.37 2.80
C HIS A 36 4.12 -15.24 1.94
N SER A 37 4.01 -14.01 2.46
CA SER A 37 3.63 -12.87 1.63
C SER A 37 4.84 -12.28 0.91
N THR A 38 4.63 -11.89 -0.36
CA THR A 38 5.65 -11.22 -1.16
C THR A 38 5.78 -9.77 -0.71
N LEU A 39 6.93 -9.39 -0.15
CA LEU A 39 7.22 -8.02 0.27
C LEU A 39 7.29 -7.05 -0.91
N TYR A 40 7.91 -7.47 -2.00
CA TYR A 40 8.01 -6.75 -3.26
C TYR A 40 8.25 -7.75 -4.39
N GLU A 41 7.84 -7.37 -5.60
CA GLU A 41 8.05 -8.20 -6.79
C GLU A 41 9.46 -8.00 -7.31
N THR A 42 10.14 -9.08 -7.68
CA THR A 42 11.46 -8.98 -8.32
C THR A 42 11.27 -8.49 -9.74
N GLY A 43 11.97 -7.41 -10.12
CA GLY A 43 11.80 -6.81 -11.43
C GLY A 43 12.72 -5.62 -11.65
N LYS A 44 12.54 -4.95 -12.79
CA LYS A 44 13.24 -3.71 -13.11
C LYS A 44 12.57 -2.55 -12.38
N MET A 45 13.37 -1.61 -11.90
CA MET A 45 12.88 -0.32 -11.40
C MET A 45 12.08 0.43 -12.49
N CYS A 46 11.16 1.30 -12.08
CA CYS A 46 10.36 2.07 -13.03
C CYS A 46 11.27 3.02 -13.84
N LYS A 47 10.95 3.22 -15.12
CA LYS A 47 11.59 4.21 -16.00
C LYS A 47 10.60 5.21 -16.57
N LYS A 48 9.33 4.79 -16.70
CA LYS A 48 8.20 5.59 -17.18
C LYS A 48 7.01 5.37 -16.26
N ASP A 49 6.08 6.32 -16.26
CA ASP A 49 4.87 6.27 -15.40
C ASP A 49 4.07 4.98 -15.60
N THR A 50 4.06 4.42 -16.81
CA THR A 50 3.34 3.18 -17.13
C THR A 50 3.96 1.91 -16.53
N ASP A 51 5.19 1.98 -16.01
CA ASP A 51 5.81 0.86 -15.29
C ASP A 51 5.24 0.73 -13.85
N CYS A 52 4.59 1.77 -13.33
CA CYS A 52 4.01 1.79 -12.00
C CYS A 52 2.58 1.23 -12.00
N THR A 53 2.46 -0.09 -11.93
CA THR A 53 1.18 -0.81 -12.11
C THR A 53 0.40 -1.06 -10.81
N THR A 54 1.03 -0.95 -9.64
CA THR A 54 0.41 -1.26 -8.34
C THR A 54 -0.79 -0.37 -8.01
N TYR A 55 -0.66 0.93 -8.25
CA TYR A 55 -1.72 1.92 -7.99
C TYR A 55 -1.98 2.75 -9.25
N PRO A 56 -3.25 2.91 -9.66
CA PRO A 56 -3.58 3.71 -10.84
C PRO A 56 -3.13 5.16 -10.65
N ASN A 57 -2.70 5.79 -11.74
CA ASN A 57 -2.18 7.17 -11.77
C ASN A 57 -0.90 7.41 -10.95
N SER A 58 -0.16 6.36 -10.61
CA SER A 58 1.20 6.49 -10.08
C SER A 58 2.15 6.99 -11.16
N LYS A 59 3.13 7.79 -10.75
CA LYS A 59 4.19 8.29 -11.64
C LYS A 59 5.54 7.72 -11.23
N CYS A 60 6.43 7.58 -12.18
CA CYS A 60 7.79 7.18 -11.89
C CYS A 60 8.64 8.42 -11.58
N ASP A 61 9.20 8.50 -10.38
CA ASP A 61 10.22 9.49 -10.07
C ASP A 61 11.55 9.06 -10.71
N LYS A 62 12.00 9.82 -11.71
CA LYS A 62 13.21 9.49 -12.49
C LYS A 62 14.50 9.62 -11.68
N THR A 63 14.49 10.36 -10.58
CA THR A 63 15.69 10.55 -9.75
C THR A 63 15.91 9.36 -8.84
N SER A 64 14.85 8.85 -8.20
CA SER A 64 14.93 7.70 -7.28
C SER A 64 14.57 6.36 -7.93
N ASN A 65 13.98 6.38 -9.13
CA ASN A 65 13.34 5.24 -9.80
C ASN A 65 12.24 4.57 -8.96
N LEU A 66 11.56 5.35 -8.11
CA LEU A 66 10.45 4.92 -7.28
C LEU A 66 9.10 5.33 -7.88
N CYS A 67 8.10 4.47 -7.67
CA CYS A 67 6.73 4.79 -8.00
C CYS A 67 6.11 5.69 -6.93
N VAL A 68 5.66 6.87 -7.32
CA VAL A 68 5.04 7.87 -6.45
C VAL A 68 3.56 7.98 -6.76
N PHE A 69 2.75 7.68 -5.75
CA PHE A 69 1.30 7.86 -5.80
C PHE A 69 0.92 9.22 -5.19
N LYS A 70 0.19 10.05 -5.95
CA LYS A 70 -0.37 11.31 -5.46
C LYS A 70 -1.88 11.14 -5.25
N GLY A 71 -2.32 11.11 -4.00
CA GLY A 71 -3.74 11.02 -3.66
C GLY A 71 -4.01 10.43 -2.29
N THR A 72 -5.29 10.16 -2.04
CA THR A 72 -5.75 9.43 -0.85
C THR A 72 -5.64 7.93 -1.13
N PRO A 73 -4.90 7.15 -0.32
CA PRO A 73 -4.88 5.71 -0.41
C PRO A 73 -6.32 5.19 -0.41
N PRO A 74 -6.61 4.15 -1.20
CA PRO A 74 -7.94 3.56 -1.21
C PRO A 74 -8.30 3.11 0.23
N PRO A 75 -9.50 3.45 0.73
CA PRO A 75 -9.92 3.05 2.06
C PRO A 75 -9.99 1.52 2.17
N PRO A 76 -9.79 0.96 3.37
CA PRO A 76 -10.09 -0.44 3.63
C PRO A 76 -11.54 -0.75 3.22
N GLY A 77 -11.74 -1.76 2.37
CA GLY A 77 -13.06 -2.12 1.84
C GLY A 77 -13.44 -1.45 0.51
N GLY A 78 -12.69 -0.43 0.06
CA GLY A 78 -12.88 0.24 -1.22
C GLY A 78 -14.17 1.08 -1.32
N SER A 79 -14.15 2.06 -2.21
CA SER A 79 -15.32 2.89 -2.59
C SER A 79 -15.32 3.06 -4.12
N PRO A 80 -16.46 3.34 -4.77
CA PRO A 80 -17.84 3.43 -4.24
C PRO A 80 -18.51 2.06 -4.08
N ASN A 81 -19.78 2.00 -3.63
CA ASN A 81 -20.61 0.79 -3.60
C ASN A 81 -21.84 0.94 -4.50
N THR A 82 -21.64 0.87 -5.81
CA THR A 82 -22.71 0.99 -6.81
C THR A 82 -23.25 -0.37 -7.24
N LYS A 83 -22.47 -1.45 -7.10
CA LYS A 83 -22.89 -2.78 -7.58
C LYS A 83 -23.86 -3.50 -6.64
N CYS A 84 -23.77 -3.30 -5.32
CA CYS A 84 -24.74 -3.83 -4.36
C CYS A 84 -25.07 -2.74 -3.33
N PRO A 85 -25.90 -1.75 -3.70
CA PRO A 85 -26.16 -0.56 -2.87
C PRO A 85 -26.80 -0.89 -1.52
N ASN A 86 -27.50 -2.02 -1.40
CA ASN A 86 -28.15 -2.46 -0.17
C ASN A 86 -27.17 -3.06 0.87
N ASN A 87 -25.95 -3.40 0.47
CA ASN A 87 -24.96 -4.01 1.36
C ASN A 87 -24.02 -2.95 1.92
N LYS A 88 -23.61 -3.08 3.19
CA LYS A 88 -22.63 -2.19 3.84
C LYS A 88 -21.29 -2.88 4.02
N GLY A 89 -20.19 -2.10 4.03
CA GLY A 89 -18.85 -2.59 4.37
C GLY A 89 -17.98 -3.11 3.22
N MET A 90 -18.47 -3.12 1.97
CA MET A 90 -17.68 -3.53 0.80
C MET A 90 -18.03 -2.70 -0.44
N GLY A 91 -17.05 -1.94 -0.94
CA GLY A 91 -17.15 -1.21 -2.21
C GLY A 91 -16.64 -1.99 -3.42
N ASP A 92 -16.99 -1.49 -4.59
CA ASP A 92 -16.80 -2.10 -5.90
C ASP A 92 -15.33 -2.41 -6.22
N ALA A 93 -14.40 -1.56 -5.76
CA ALA A 93 -12.96 -1.79 -5.92
C ALA A 93 -12.50 -3.07 -5.19
N ALA A 94 -12.96 -3.28 -3.95
CA ALA A 94 -12.64 -4.49 -3.20
C ALA A 94 -13.29 -5.73 -3.84
N ARG A 95 -14.54 -5.61 -4.32
CA ARG A 95 -15.21 -6.71 -5.04
C ARG A 95 -14.45 -7.13 -6.28
N LYS A 96 -14.04 -6.16 -7.09
CA LYS A 96 -13.25 -6.43 -8.29
C LYS A 96 -11.90 -7.05 -7.95
N ALA A 97 -11.26 -6.62 -6.86
CA ALA A 97 -10.00 -7.22 -6.41
C ALA A 97 -10.18 -8.70 -6.02
N ILE A 98 -11.22 -9.01 -5.24
CA ILE A 98 -11.54 -10.39 -4.85
C ILE A 98 -11.88 -11.23 -6.08
N LEU A 99 -12.77 -10.74 -6.94
CA LEU A 99 -13.16 -11.43 -8.17
C LEU A 99 -11.94 -11.74 -9.04
N ASN A 100 -11.09 -10.75 -9.29
CA ASN A 100 -9.87 -10.93 -10.08
C ASN A 100 -8.91 -11.93 -9.45
N ALA A 101 -8.79 -11.96 -8.12
CA ALA A 101 -7.93 -12.92 -7.44
C ALA A 101 -8.44 -14.36 -7.59
N HIS A 102 -9.76 -14.56 -7.62
CA HIS A 102 -10.39 -15.86 -7.83
C HIS A 102 -10.38 -16.29 -9.30
N SER A 103 -10.63 -15.39 -10.25
CA SER A 103 -10.69 -15.71 -11.68
C SER A 103 -9.32 -15.85 -12.35
N LYS A 104 -8.23 -15.42 -11.70
CA LYS A 104 -6.85 -15.58 -12.19
C LYS A 104 -6.14 -16.83 -11.63
N ARG A 105 -6.80 -17.57 -10.73
CA ARG A 105 -6.38 -18.92 -10.37
C ARG A 105 -6.93 -19.91 -11.38
#